data_AF-A0A925C5C2-F1
#
_entry.id   AF-A0A925C5C2-F1
#
_cell.length_a   1.000
_cell.length_b   1.000
_cell.length_c   1.000
_cell.angle_alpha   90.00
_cell.angle_beta   90.00
_cell.angle_gamma   90.00
#
_symmetry.space_group_name_H-M   'P 1'
#
loop_
_entity.id
_entity.type
_entity.pdbx_description
1 polymer ?
#
loop_
_entity_poly.entity_id
_entity_poly.type
_entity_poly.pdbx_seq_one_letter_code
_entity_poly.pdbx_strand_id
1 'polypeptide(L)' 'MQAEFLGRLGIIERASKLMAANPVKAAQIEAGIARLIAPGGMGTRFQAIGVRSPDLPPLPALQAMDTGTDAS' A
#
# COMPACT_ATOMS: atom_id res chain seq x y z
N MET A 1 -7.40 -1.92 3.17
CA MET A 1 -7.27 -0.45 3.30
C MET A 1 -6.05 0.04 2.51
N GLN A 2 -6.08 1.23 1.92
CA GLN A 2 -4.92 1.79 1.20
C GLN A 2 -3.66 1.84 2.07
N ALA A 3 -3.78 2.27 3.33
CA ALA A 3 -2.64 2.37 4.24
C ALA A 3 -1.90 1.03 4.40
N GLU A 4 -2.64 -0.05 4.56
CA GLU A 4 -2.12 -1.41 4.71
C GLU A 4 -1.47 -1.92 3.41
N PHE A 5 -2.12 -1.68 2.27
CA PHE A 5 -1.58 -2.03 0.96
C PHE A 5 -0.24 -1.32 0.68
N LEU A 6 -0.20 0.00 0.87
CA LEU A 6 1.03 0.78 0.70
C LEU A 6 2.10 0.41 1.74
N GLY A 7 1.69 0.10 2.97
CA GLY A 7 2.58 -0.43 4.01
C GLY A 7 3.26 -1.73 3.59
N ARG A 8 2.49 -2.69 3.06
CA ARG A 8 3.02 -3.96 2.53
C ARG A 8 3.95 -3.80 1.34
N LEU A 9 3.81 -2.74 0.55
CA LEU A 9 4.73 -2.40 -0.54
C LEU A 9 5.99 -1.66 -0.09
N GLY A 10 6.13 -1.38 1.21
CA GLY A 10 7.32 -0.73 1.77
C GLY A 10 7.36 0.79 1.57
N ILE A 11 6.20 1.45 1.64
CA ILE A 11 6.11 2.90 1.43
C ILE A 11 6.95 3.70 2.45
N ILE A 12 7.10 3.20 3.69
CA ILE A 12 7.86 3.88 4.75
C ILE A 12 9.36 3.84 4.46
N GLU A 13 9.88 2.68 4.10
CA GLU A 13 11.28 2.46 3.74
C GLU A 13 11.64 3.28 2.50
N ARG A 14 10.74 3.33 1.51
CA ARG A 14 10.93 4.13 0.32
C ARG A 14 10.94 5.63 0.64
N ALA A 15 10.02 6.09 1.47
CA ALA A 15 9.96 7.50 1.90
C ALA A 15 11.22 7.91 2.65
N SER A 16 11.68 7.10 3.60
CA SER A 16 12.92 7.33 4.34
C SER A 16 14.12 7.54 3.41
N LYS A 17 14.32 6.62 2.45
CA LYS A 17 15.40 6.74 1.45
C LYS A 17 15.26 7.98 0.56
N LEU A 18 14.03 8.32 0.17
CA LEU A 18 13.77 9.47 -0.70
C LEU A 18 14.03 10.80 0.02
N MET A 19 13.63 10.92 1.28
CA MET A 19 13.89 12.08 2.13
C MET A 19 15.39 12.24 2.41
N ALA A 20 16.09 11.15 2.72
CA ALA A 20 17.54 11.17 2.91
C ALA A 20 18.30 11.64 1.66
N ALA A 21 17.86 11.20 0.48
CA ALA A 21 18.43 11.63 -0.79
C ALA A 21 18.02 13.06 -1.21
N ASN A 22 16.94 13.61 -0.64
CA ASN A 22 16.40 14.93 -0.99
C ASN A 22 16.03 15.74 0.26
N PRO A 23 16.99 16.17 1.09
CA PRO A 23 16.70 16.80 2.38
C PRO A 23 15.81 18.06 2.27
N VAL A 24 16.00 18.86 1.23
CA VAL A 24 15.18 20.08 0.97
C VAL A 24 13.70 19.75 0.78
N LYS A 25 13.37 18.55 0.27
CA LYS A 25 11.99 18.10 0.02
C LYS A 25 11.44 17.21 1.14
N ALA A 26 12.21 16.93 2.19
CA ALA A 26 11.86 15.94 3.20
C ALA A 26 10.49 16.22 3.83
N ALA A 27 10.23 17.45 4.27
CA ALA A 27 8.95 17.83 4.88
C ALA A 27 7.76 17.65 3.93
N GLN A 28 7.94 17.93 2.63
CA GLN A 28 6.88 17.74 1.63
C GLN A 28 6.59 16.25 1.40
N ILE A 29 7.64 15.43 1.37
CA ILE A 29 7.52 13.98 1.25
C ILE A 29 6.79 13.43 2.48
N GLU A 30 7.23 13.80 3.68
CA GLU A 30 6.61 13.37 4.95
C GLU A 30 5.12 13.71 4.99
N ALA A 31 4.75 14.95 4.68
CA ALA A 31 3.35 15.38 4.63
C ALA A 31 2.52 14.57 3.60
N GLY A 32 3.10 14.28 2.44
CA GLY A 32 2.47 13.45 1.41
C GLY A 32 2.22 12.02 1.89
N ILE A 33 3.22 11.40 2.52
CA ILE A 33 3.10 10.05 3.09
C ILE A 33 2.05 10.02 4.19
N ALA A 34 2.09 10.98 5.12
CA ALA A 34 1.11 11.10 6.19
C ALA A 34 -0.32 11.16 5.63
N ARG A 35 -0.57 11.95 4.58
CA ARG A 35 -1.89 12.02 3.94
C ARG A 35 -2.32 10.68 3.33
N LEU A 36 -1.40 9.94 2.70
CA LEU A 36 -1.68 8.67 2.02
C LEU A 36 -2.04 7.54 2.99
N ILE A 37 -1.43 7.50 4.18
CA ILE A 37 -1.58 6.37 5.11
C ILE A 37 -2.40 6.71 6.37
N ALA A 38 -2.55 7.99 6.73
CA ALA A 38 -3.29 8.36 7.95
C ALA A 38 -4.77 7.97 7.85
N PRO A 39 -5.37 7.45 8.94
CA PRO A 39 -6.80 7.14 8.98
C PRO A 39 -7.71 8.35 8.72
N GLY A 40 -7.32 9.53 9.20
CA GLY A 40 -8.04 10.78 8.93
C GLY A 40 -7.85 11.32 7.50
N GLY A 41 -6.86 10.80 6.77
CA GLY A 41 -6.56 11.12 5.38
C GLY A 41 -7.14 10.07 4.42
N MET A 42 -6.29 9.55 3.55
CA MET A 42 -6.68 8.57 2.53
C MET A 42 -6.57 7.12 3.01
N GLY A 43 -5.90 6.87 4.15
CA GLY A 43 -5.47 5.54 4.56
C GLY A 43 -6.59 4.52 4.70
N THR A 44 -7.75 4.93 5.20
CA THR A 44 -8.95 4.10 5.39
C THR A 44 -10.02 4.34 4.33
N ARG A 45 -10.06 5.55 3.75
CA ARG A 45 -11.08 5.94 2.76
C ARG A 45 -10.84 5.33 1.39
N PHE A 46 -9.58 5.12 1.02
CA PHE A 46 -9.19 4.56 -0.26
C PHE A 46 -8.92 3.06 -0.12
N GLN A 47 -9.26 2.31 -1.17
CA GLN A 47 -9.11 0.86 -1.24
C GLN A 47 -8.30 0.48 -2.50
N ALA A 48 -7.68 -0.68 -2.46
CA ALA A 48 -6.94 -1.24 -3.58
C ALA A 48 -7.55 -2.59 -3.95
N ILE A 49 -7.80 -2.80 -5.24
CA ILE A 49 -8.22 -4.08 -5.82
C ILE A 49 -7.24 -4.46 -6.93
N GLY A 50 -6.93 -5.74 -7.02
CA GLY A 50 -6.10 -6.29 -8.09
C GLY A 50 -6.83 -7.44 -8.76
N VAL A 51 -6.71 -7.50 -10.09
CA VAL A 51 -7.28 -8.58 -10.91
C VAL A 51 -6.13 -9.29 -11.60
N ARG A 52 -6.13 -10.62 -11.53
CA ARG A 52 -5.17 -11.49 -12.20
C ARG A 52 -5.86 -12.75 -12.69
N SER A 53 -5.27 -13.44 -13.65
CA SER A 53 -5.67 -14.80 -14.02
C SER A 53 -5.27 -15.81 -12.90
N PRO A 54 -6.06 -16.89 -12.68
CA PRO A 54 -5.81 -17.89 -11.63
C PRO A 54 -4.44 -18.59 -11.69
N ASP A 55 -3.90 -18.73 -12.89
CA ASP A 55 -2.63 -19.39 -13.24
C ASP A 55 -1.39 -18.49 -13.04
N LEU A 56 -1.58 -17.20 -12.80
CA LEU A 56 -0.48 -16.27 -12.52
C LEU A 56 -0.14 -16.22 -11.02
N PRO A 57 1.11 -15.87 -10.66
CA PRO A 57 1.50 -15.66 -9.28
C PRO A 57 0.58 -14.67 -8.53
N PRO A 58 0.48 -14.79 -7.19
CA PRO A 58 -0.26 -13.84 -6.36
C PRO A 58 0.22 -12.40 -6.55
N LEU A 59 -0.71 -11.45 -6.48
CA LEU A 59 -0.38 -10.03 -6.56
C LEU A 59 0.32 -9.58 -5.27
N PRO A 60 1.49 -8.92 -5.35
CA PRO A 60 2.17 -8.40 -4.17
C PRO A 60 1.26 -7.48 -3.34
N ALA A 61 1.42 -7.53 -2.02
CA ALA A 61 0.68 -6.73 -1.04
C ALA A 61 -0.86 -6.91 -1.00
N LEU A 62 -1.43 -7.74 -1.88
CA LEU A 62 -2.84 -8.11 -1.89
C LEU A 62 -2.98 -9.56 -1.44
N GLN A 63 -3.92 -9.80 -0.53
CA GLN A 63 -4.30 -11.16 -0.15
C GLN A 63 -5.24 -11.73 -1.21
N ALA A 64 -5.18 -13.04 -1.43
CA ALA A 64 -6.21 -13.71 -2.20
C ALA A 64 -7.55 -13.56 -1.47
N MET A 65 -8.62 -13.31 -2.22
CA MET A 65 -9.96 -13.37 -1.66
C MET A 65 -10.27 -14.85 -1.39
N ASP A 66 -10.74 -15.17 -0.18
CA ASP A 66 -11.26 -16.50 0.13
C ASP A 66 -12.54 -16.70 -0.69
N THR A 67 -12.40 -17.33 -1.86
CA THR A 67 -13.52 -17.87 -2.61
C THR A 67 -13.85 -19.20 -1.97
N GLY A 68 -14.82 -19.25 -1.05
CA GLY A 68 -15.23 -20.46 -0.34
C GLY A 68 -15.59 -21.61 -1.28
N THR A 69 -14.59 -22.32 -1.77
CA THR A 69 -14.69 -23.52 -2.60
C THR A 69 -13.92 -24.62 -1.89
N ASP A 70 -14.34 -24.90 -0.66
CA ASP A 70 -14.37 -26.28 -0.19
C ASP A 70 -15.61 -26.90 -0.81
N ALA A 71 -15.46 -27.34 -2.06
CA ALA A 71 -16.32 -28.38 -2.59
C ALA A 71 -15.90 -29.68 -1.92
N SER A 72 -16.69 -30.12 -0.95
CA SER A 72 -16.76 -31.51 -0.48
C SER A 72 -18.18 -31.79 0.00
#